data_AF-A0A7R9ZRK4-F1
#
_entry.id   AF-A0A7R9ZRK4-F1
#
_cell.length_a   1.000
_cell.length_b   1.000
_cell.length_c   1.000
_cell.angle_alpha   90.00
_cell.angle_beta   90.00
_cell.angle_gamma   90.00
#
_symmetry.space_group_name_H-M   'P 1'
#
loop_
_entity.id
_entity.type
_entity.pdbx_description
1 polymer ?
#
loop_
_entity_poly.entity_id
_entity_poly.type
_entity_poly.pdbx_seq_one_letter_code
_entity_poly.pdbx_strand_id
1 'polypeptide(L)'
;MLQYWNVLSTIPDVQNWQQQEDGSQDCIIRLAIFFHDAVYNPKSGTNEIDSARLFLDFVSELKSDAATATTATTKALKITVSPWVASQVVTYILATQKHTLLALPSLMGDTATESDDAMVTTQSPVFGQAVFLDIDMAVLGKEPTTAYPSYAKCIRDEYDHFPFIPDYCKGRSSVLETFLKSSIFCTKYFHDAFDGLARDNLRKEIDQLQEQLRLQSGNDS
;
A
#
# COMPACT_ATOMS: atom_id res chain seq x y z
N MET A 1 3.44 12.07 -2.15
CA MET A 1 2.29 12.67 -2.87
C MET A 1 2.57 12.92 -4.36
N LEU A 2 3.55 13.74 -4.76
CA LEU A 2 3.81 14.04 -6.18
C LEU A 2 4.22 12.82 -7.04
N GLN A 3 4.99 11.88 -6.48
CA GLN A 3 5.39 10.67 -7.21
C GLN A 3 4.20 9.73 -7.50
N TYR A 4 3.26 9.62 -6.57
CA TYR A 4 2.05 8.80 -6.73
C TYR A 4 1.11 9.35 -7.81
N TRP A 5 1.01 10.68 -7.91
CA TRP A 5 0.18 11.31 -8.94
C TRP A 5 0.68 11.04 -10.36
N ASN A 6 1.99 11.03 -10.55
CA ASN A 6 2.59 10.68 -11.84
C ASN A 6 2.30 9.22 -12.21
N VAL A 7 2.21 8.31 -11.23
CA VAL A 7 1.85 6.91 -11.49
C VAL A 7 0.35 6.78 -11.78
N LEU A 8 -0.51 7.36 -10.95
CA LEU A 8 -1.97 7.32 -11.13
C LEU A 8 -2.41 7.86 -12.50
N SER A 9 -1.79 8.96 -12.96
CA SER A 9 -2.12 9.56 -14.27
C SER A 9 -1.71 8.71 -15.48
N THR A 10 -0.83 7.71 -15.28
CA THR A 10 -0.38 6.79 -16.34
C THR A 10 -1.26 5.55 -16.47
N ILE A 11 -2.10 5.24 -15.47
CA ILE A 11 -3.02 4.10 -15.52
C ILE A 11 -4.23 4.50 -16.35
N PRO A 12 -4.46 3.92 -17.55
CA PRO A 12 -5.50 4.37 -18.47
C PRO A 12 -6.90 4.44 -17.84
N ASP A 13 -7.22 3.49 -16.96
CA ASP A 13 -8.55 3.38 -16.37
C ASP A 13 -8.77 4.31 -15.16
N VAL A 14 -7.69 4.79 -14.53
CA VAL A 14 -7.74 5.80 -13.46
C VAL A 14 -8.03 7.19 -14.01
N GLN A 15 -7.67 7.46 -15.27
CA GLN A 15 -7.96 8.74 -15.92
C GLN A 15 -9.46 9.04 -15.98
N ASN A 16 -10.29 8.00 -16.03
CA ASN A 16 -11.74 8.12 -16.04
C ASN A 16 -12.32 8.41 -14.65
N TRP A 17 -11.64 8.07 -13.55
CA TRP A 17 -12.12 8.38 -12.19
C TRP A 17 -12.18 9.87 -11.91
N GLN A 18 -11.30 10.67 -12.52
CA GLN A 18 -11.31 12.13 -12.38
C GLN A 18 -12.49 12.77 -13.13
N GLN A 19 -13.06 12.07 -14.11
CA GLN A 19 -14.17 12.54 -14.93
C GLN A 19 -15.54 12.07 -14.40
N GLN A 20 -15.57 11.11 -13.47
CA GLN A 20 -16.80 10.71 -12.81
C GLN A 20 -17.26 11.81 -11.84
N GLU A 21 -18.56 12.11 -11.84
CA GLU A 21 -19.15 13.21 -11.06
C GLU A 21 -18.94 13.08 -9.54
N ASP A 22 -18.63 11.89 -9.02
CA ASP A 22 -18.46 11.67 -7.58
C ASP A 22 -17.04 11.93 -7.04
N GLY A 23 -16.00 11.95 -7.90
CA GLY A 23 -14.58 12.11 -7.54
C GLY A 23 -14.08 11.24 -6.36
N SER A 24 -14.85 10.23 -5.96
CA SER A 24 -14.76 9.62 -4.63
C SER A 24 -13.64 8.60 -4.58
N GLN A 25 -13.37 7.89 -5.67
CA GLN A 25 -12.27 6.92 -5.76
C GLN A 25 -10.89 7.59 -5.64
N ASP A 26 -10.66 8.71 -6.33
CA ASP A 26 -9.42 9.50 -6.20
C ASP A 26 -9.24 9.99 -4.76
N CYS A 27 -10.31 10.47 -4.13
CA CYS A 27 -10.29 10.90 -2.73
C CYS A 27 -9.96 9.75 -1.78
N ILE A 28 -10.58 8.57 -1.95
CA ILE A 28 -10.33 7.38 -1.15
C ILE A 28 -8.86 6.97 -1.23
N ILE A 29 -8.30 6.85 -2.44
CA ILE A 29 -6.92 6.44 -2.62
C ILE A 29 -5.94 7.45 -2.03
N ARG A 30 -6.18 8.76 -2.24
CA ARG A 30 -5.31 9.81 -1.67
C ARG A 30 -5.30 9.78 -0.15
N LEU A 31 -6.47 9.65 0.47
CA LEU A 31 -6.59 9.55 1.92
C LEU A 31 -5.96 8.26 2.43
N ALA A 32 -6.18 7.12 1.77
CA ALA A 32 -5.56 5.85 2.14
C ALA A 32 -4.03 5.92 2.04
N ILE A 33 -3.47 6.45 0.94
CA ILE A 33 -2.02 6.67 0.79
C ILE A 33 -1.48 7.57 1.91
N PHE A 34 -2.22 8.60 2.30
CA PHE A 34 -1.78 9.49 3.37
C PHE A 34 -1.81 8.82 4.75
N PHE A 35 -2.86 8.03 5.03
CA PHE A 35 -3.13 7.53 6.38
C PHE A 35 -2.66 6.10 6.65
N HIS A 36 -2.40 5.25 5.65
CA HIS A 36 -2.11 3.82 5.89
C HIS A 36 -0.92 3.58 6.83
N ASP A 37 0.15 4.36 6.67
CA ASP A 37 1.35 4.34 7.53
C ASP A 37 1.48 5.58 8.43
N ALA A 38 0.38 6.30 8.68
CA ALA A 38 0.42 7.48 9.54
C ALA A 38 0.78 7.16 11.00
N VAL A 39 0.46 5.96 11.46
CA VAL A 39 0.95 5.39 12.71
C VAL A 39 1.87 4.21 12.37
N TYR A 40 3.17 4.38 12.63
CA TYR A 40 4.17 3.36 12.32
C TYR A 40 5.09 3.08 13.52
N ASN A 41 5.05 1.83 13.99
CA ASN A 41 5.99 1.30 14.98
C ASN A 41 6.37 -0.14 14.58
N PRO A 42 7.64 -0.42 14.23
CA PRO A 42 8.05 -1.74 13.72
C PRO A 42 7.92 -2.88 14.74
N LYS A 43 7.66 -2.56 16.01
CA LYS A 43 7.43 -3.54 17.09
C LYS A 43 5.95 -3.76 17.40
N SER A 44 5.04 -3.05 16.72
CA SER A 44 3.61 -3.15 16.92
C SER A 44 2.95 -3.98 15.83
N GLY A 45 1.97 -4.80 16.21
CA GLY A 45 1.09 -5.53 15.29
C GLY A 45 -0.23 -4.80 15.02
N THR A 46 -0.37 -3.54 15.45
CA THR A 46 -1.63 -2.77 15.35
C THR A 46 -1.51 -1.52 14.49
N ASN A 47 -0.38 -1.32 13.79
CA ASN A 47 -0.11 -0.11 13.02
C ASN A 47 -1.27 0.28 12.10
N GLU A 48 -1.82 -0.67 11.33
CA GLU A 48 -2.90 -0.39 10.39
C GLU A 48 -4.22 -0.04 11.10
N ILE A 49 -4.49 -0.69 12.25
CA ILE A 49 -5.66 -0.39 13.07
C ILE A 49 -5.55 1.01 13.67
N ASP A 50 -4.37 1.37 14.15
CA ASP A 50 -4.12 2.66 14.79
C ASP A 50 -4.09 3.79 13.75
N SER A 51 -3.53 3.55 12.56
CA SER A 51 -3.64 4.42 11.39
C SER A 51 -5.10 4.65 10.96
N ALA A 52 -5.91 3.59 10.93
CA ALA A 52 -7.33 3.72 10.62
C ALA A 52 -8.10 4.51 11.69
N ARG A 53 -7.77 4.34 12.98
CA ARG A 53 -8.35 5.14 14.07
C ARG A 53 -7.98 6.62 13.94
N LEU A 54 -6.71 6.91 13.69
CA LEU A 54 -6.23 8.27 13.46
C LEU A 54 -6.99 8.96 12.32
N PHE A 55 -7.26 8.24 11.23
CA PHE A 55 -8.08 8.74 10.13
C PHE A 55 -9.53 9.04 10.57
N LEU A 56 -10.16 8.16 11.36
CA LEU A 56 -11.52 8.38 11.85
C LEU A 56 -11.61 9.58 12.80
N ASP A 57 -10.61 9.75 13.67
CA ASP A 57 -10.51 10.92 14.55
C ASP A 57 -10.40 12.21 13.74
N PHE A 58 -9.54 12.22 12.71
CA PHE A 58 -9.44 13.32 11.75
C PHE A 58 -10.77 13.66 11.07
N VAL A 59 -11.53 12.65 10.60
CA VAL A 59 -12.86 12.86 10.00
C VAL A 59 -13.87 13.41 11.02
N SER A 60 -13.75 13.01 12.29
CA SER A 60 -14.61 13.51 13.38
C SER A 60 -14.33 14.99 13.68
N GLU A 61 -13.05 15.39 13.75
CA GLU A 61 -12.64 16.79 13.96
C GLU A 61 -13.13 17.71 12.84
N LEU A 62 -13.04 17.27 11.58
CA LEU A 62 -13.58 18.03 10.45
C LEU A 62 -15.09 18.29 10.57
N LYS A 63 -15.84 17.36 11.17
CA LYS A 63 -17.29 17.52 11.39
C LYS A 63 -17.58 18.49 12.53
N SER A 64 -16.81 18.48 13.62
CA SER A 64 -16.99 19.42 14.72
C SER A 64 -16.65 20.86 14.32
N ASP A 65 -15.62 21.04 13.50
CA ASP A 65 -15.21 22.37 13.03
C ASP A 65 -16.21 22.94 12.02
N ALA A 66 -16.77 22.10 11.16
CA ALA A 66 -17.85 22.48 10.25
C ALA A 66 -19.13 22.90 11.00
N ALA A 67 -19.40 22.34 12.19
CA ALA A 67 -20.56 22.67 13.01
C ALA A 67 -20.38 23.97 13.80
N THR A 68 -19.14 24.41 14.07
CA THR A 68 -18.82 25.59 14.88
C THR A 68 -18.43 26.82 14.06
N ALA A 69 -18.10 26.67 12.77
CA ALA A 69 -17.74 27.75 11.86
C ALA A 69 -18.92 28.70 11.54
N THR A 70 -19.18 29.65 12.43
CA THR A 70 -20.03 30.82 12.18
C THR A 70 -19.13 32.03 11.93
N THR A 71 -19.13 32.53 10.69
CA THR A 71 -18.53 33.81 10.22
C THR A 71 -17.19 33.71 9.46
N ALA A 72 -17.21 34.40 8.31
CA ALA A 72 -16.20 34.63 7.27
C ALA A 72 -14.70 34.60 7.67
N THR A 73 -13.85 34.03 6.79
CA THR A 73 -12.84 34.76 5.97
C THR A 73 -11.95 33.80 5.14
N THR A 74 -11.92 32.49 5.41
CA THR A 74 -11.36 31.54 4.46
C THR A 74 -12.45 31.08 3.50
N LYS A 75 -12.13 30.94 2.20
CA LYS A 75 -12.89 30.11 1.26
C LYS A 75 -12.76 28.67 1.79
N ALA A 76 -13.47 28.37 2.87
CA ALA A 76 -13.43 27.09 3.55
C ALA A 76 -13.96 26.09 2.53
N LEU A 77 -13.02 25.32 1.97
CA LEU A 77 -13.36 24.16 1.18
C LEU A 77 -14.20 23.30 2.13
N LYS A 78 -15.52 23.25 1.92
CA LYS A 78 -16.41 22.34 2.65
C LYS A 78 -16.08 20.93 2.20
N ILE A 79 -14.96 20.41 2.69
CA ILE A 79 -14.57 19.02 2.49
C ILE A 79 -15.38 18.27 3.55
N THR A 80 -16.49 17.69 3.14
CA THR A 80 -17.20 16.71 3.96
C THR A 80 -16.86 15.33 3.42
N VAL A 81 -16.12 14.55 4.20
CA VAL A 81 -15.92 13.13 3.91
C VAL A 81 -17.22 12.40 4.27
N SER A 82 -17.86 11.79 3.28
CA SER A 82 -19.09 11.02 3.52
C SER A 82 -18.80 9.77 4.36
N PRO A 83 -19.78 9.25 5.13
CA PRO A 83 -19.59 8.01 5.88
C PRO A 83 -19.14 6.82 5.02
N TRP A 84 -19.60 6.77 3.76
CA TRP A 84 -19.18 5.74 2.82
C TRP A 84 -17.72 5.91 2.39
N VAL A 85 -17.28 7.13 2.00
CA VAL A 85 -15.86 7.37 1.67
C VAL A 85 -14.96 7.01 2.87
N ALA A 86 -15.37 7.40 4.08
CA ALA A 86 -14.63 7.07 5.29
C ALA A 86 -14.52 5.56 5.52
N SER A 87 -15.59 4.79 5.28
CA SER A 87 -15.53 3.33 5.42
C SER A 87 -14.59 2.70 4.39
N GLN A 88 -14.60 3.17 3.14
CA GLN A 88 -13.68 2.67 2.10
C GLN A 88 -12.22 2.95 2.46
N VAL A 89 -11.89 4.17 2.90
CA VAL A 89 -10.51 4.53 3.31
C VAL A 89 -10.02 3.61 4.44
N VAL A 90 -10.86 3.38 5.46
CA VAL A 90 -10.53 2.42 6.53
C VAL A 90 -10.29 1.02 5.97
N THR A 91 -11.14 0.54 5.07
CA THR A 91 -10.95 -0.79 4.46
C THR A 91 -9.66 -0.88 3.65
N TYR A 92 -9.24 0.20 2.97
CA TYR A 92 -7.98 0.22 2.21
C TYR A 92 -6.78 0.18 3.17
N ILE A 93 -6.80 0.99 4.22
CA ILE A 93 -5.75 0.97 5.26
C ILE A 93 -5.63 -0.43 5.88
N LEU A 94 -6.74 -1.05 6.28
CA LEU A 94 -6.71 -2.38 6.89
C LEU A 94 -6.26 -3.48 5.92
N ALA A 95 -6.43 -3.28 4.61
CA ALA A 95 -5.98 -4.23 3.60
C ALA A 95 -4.45 -4.34 3.52
N THR A 96 -3.70 -3.31 3.95
CA THR A 96 -2.22 -3.34 3.92
C THR A 96 -1.64 -4.30 4.96
N GLN A 97 -2.36 -4.60 6.04
CA GLN A 97 -1.87 -5.49 7.12
C GLN A 97 -1.45 -6.88 6.62
N LYS A 98 -2.21 -7.42 5.65
CA LYS A 98 -1.87 -8.67 4.97
C LYS A 98 -1.59 -8.48 3.49
N HIS A 99 -1.62 -7.23 3.03
CA HIS A 99 -1.55 -6.86 1.63
C HIS A 99 -2.47 -7.71 0.75
N THR A 100 -3.74 -7.80 1.14
CA THR A 100 -4.76 -8.66 0.50
C THR A 100 -6.02 -7.84 0.25
N LEU A 101 -6.70 -8.10 -0.87
CA LEU A 101 -8.00 -7.51 -1.14
C LEU A 101 -9.00 -7.89 -0.05
N LEU A 102 -9.72 -6.89 0.45
CA LEU A 102 -10.79 -7.09 1.42
C LEU A 102 -12.12 -6.80 0.74
N ALA A 103 -13.15 -7.56 1.09
CA ALA A 103 -14.51 -7.24 0.68
C ALA A 103 -14.84 -5.80 1.10
N LEU A 104 -15.27 -4.98 0.13
CA LEU A 104 -15.64 -3.60 0.41
C LEU A 104 -17.06 -3.54 0.99
N PRO A 105 -17.32 -2.65 1.95
CA PRO A 105 -18.68 -2.38 2.41
C PRO A 105 -19.55 -1.93 1.23
N SER A 106 -20.46 -2.79 0.77
CA SER A 106 -21.34 -2.45 -0.35
C SER A 106 -22.27 -1.28 0.05
N LEU A 107 -22.41 -0.28 -0.82
CA LEU A 107 -23.40 0.79 -0.64
C LEU A 107 -24.83 0.27 -0.84
N MET A 108 -25.00 -0.84 -1.56
CA MET A 108 -26.24 -1.58 -1.76
C MET A 108 -25.92 -3.08 -1.89
N GLY A 109 -26.79 -3.94 -1.36
CA GLY A 109 -26.51 -5.35 -1.06
C GLY A 109 -26.27 -6.28 -2.25
N ASP A 110 -25.17 -6.08 -2.98
CA ASP A 110 -24.63 -7.07 -3.90
C ASP A 110 -23.44 -7.78 -3.26
N THR A 111 -23.62 -9.09 -3.09
CA THR A 111 -22.62 -10.05 -2.64
C THR A 111 -21.82 -10.53 -3.83
N ALA A 112 -20.72 -9.84 -4.16
CA ALA A 112 -19.70 -10.38 -5.04
C ALA A 112 -18.53 -10.88 -4.18
N THR A 113 -18.52 -12.18 -3.91
CA THR A 113 -17.31 -12.89 -3.47
C THR A 113 -16.46 -13.12 -4.72
N GLU A 114 -15.45 -12.27 -4.94
CA GLU A 114 -14.40 -12.54 -5.92
C GLU A 114 -13.28 -13.35 -5.23
N SER A 115 -12.79 -14.38 -5.91
CA SER A 115 -11.75 -15.29 -5.42
C SER A 115 -10.37 -14.63 -5.44
N ASP A 116 -9.52 -15.00 -4.46
CA ASP A 116 -8.19 -14.41 -4.18
C ASP A 116 -7.18 -14.41 -5.35
N ASP A 117 -7.40 -15.18 -6.44
CA ASP A 117 -6.45 -15.37 -7.54
C ASP A 117 -6.89 -14.78 -8.90
N ALA A 118 -8.08 -14.18 -9.00
CA ALA A 118 -8.54 -13.60 -10.27
C ALA A 118 -7.99 -12.17 -10.46
N MET A 119 -7.46 -11.86 -11.66
CA MET A 119 -7.07 -10.48 -11.98
C MET A 119 -8.25 -9.52 -11.82
N VAL A 120 -8.06 -8.46 -11.04
CA VAL A 120 -9.09 -7.45 -10.80
C VAL A 120 -9.31 -6.63 -12.08
N THR A 121 -10.54 -6.65 -12.58
CA THR A 121 -10.93 -5.87 -13.76
C THR A 121 -11.39 -4.47 -13.35
N THR A 122 -11.42 -3.54 -14.31
CA THR A 122 -11.77 -2.13 -14.09
C THR A 122 -13.21 -1.91 -13.63
N GLN A 123 -14.09 -2.90 -13.82
CA GLN A 123 -15.49 -2.89 -13.39
C GLN A 123 -15.68 -3.56 -12.02
N SER A 124 -14.63 -4.16 -11.45
CA SER A 124 -14.71 -4.81 -10.14
C SER A 124 -14.88 -3.76 -9.04
N PRO A 125 -15.75 -4.01 -8.04
CA PRO A 125 -15.94 -3.08 -6.93
C PRO A 125 -14.65 -2.83 -6.15
N VAL A 126 -13.71 -3.78 -6.14
CA VAL A 126 -12.42 -3.67 -5.44
C VAL A 126 -11.29 -3.06 -6.29
N PHE A 127 -11.56 -2.61 -7.52
CA PHE A 127 -10.52 -2.10 -8.42
C PHE A 127 -9.71 -0.94 -7.83
N GLY A 128 -10.36 -0.01 -7.11
CA GLY A 128 -9.65 1.06 -6.39
C GLY A 128 -8.70 0.54 -5.31
N GLN A 129 -9.09 -0.52 -4.60
CA GLN A 129 -8.28 -1.14 -3.55
C GLN A 129 -7.09 -1.87 -4.15
N ALA A 130 -7.31 -2.58 -5.26
CA ALA A 130 -6.25 -3.23 -6.02
C ALA A 130 -5.19 -2.22 -6.50
N VAL A 131 -5.62 -1.08 -7.06
CA VAL A 131 -4.70 0.00 -7.47
C VAL A 131 -3.93 0.56 -6.26
N PHE A 132 -4.59 0.74 -5.12
CA PHE A 132 -3.94 1.23 -3.90
C PHE A 132 -2.86 0.26 -3.39
N LEU A 133 -3.17 -1.04 -3.31
CA LEU A 133 -2.22 -2.08 -2.91
C LEU A 133 -1.03 -2.15 -3.91
N ASP A 134 -1.32 -2.12 -5.20
CA ASP A 134 -0.28 -2.11 -6.23
C ASP A 134 0.66 -0.90 -6.12
N ILE A 135 0.12 0.27 -5.77
CA ILE A 135 0.90 1.49 -5.55
C ILE A 135 1.86 1.34 -4.36
N ASP A 136 1.38 0.75 -3.27
CA ASP A 136 2.17 0.48 -2.07
C ASP A 136 3.34 -0.49 -2.38
N MET A 137 3.09 -1.53 -3.18
CA MET A 137 4.14 -2.49 -3.59
C MET A 137 4.99 -2.05 -4.80
N ALA A 138 4.66 -0.95 -5.47
CA ALA A 138 5.36 -0.50 -6.69
C ALA A 138 6.86 -0.22 -6.47
N VAL A 139 7.30 -0.04 -5.22
CA VAL A 139 8.71 0.10 -4.86
C VAL A 139 9.54 -1.15 -5.21
N LEU A 140 8.92 -2.34 -5.19
CA LEU A 140 9.59 -3.60 -5.48
C LEU A 140 10.03 -3.67 -6.96
N GLY A 141 9.24 -3.09 -7.87
CA GLY A 141 9.53 -3.04 -9.31
C GLY A 141 10.41 -1.86 -9.76
N LYS A 142 11.11 -1.19 -8.84
CA LYS A 142 11.97 -0.05 -9.18
C LYS A 142 13.25 -0.48 -9.90
N GLU A 143 13.91 0.52 -10.50
CA GLU A 143 15.16 0.33 -11.25
C GLU A 143 16.20 -0.47 -10.41
N PRO A 144 16.80 -1.53 -10.97
CA PRO A 144 17.53 -2.57 -10.22
C PRO A 144 18.93 -2.19 -9.73
N THR A 145 19.53 -1.10 -10.25
CA THR A 145 20.91 -0.73 -9.93
C THR A 145 21.02 0.41 -8.91
N THR A 146 20.00 1.25 -8.79
CA THR A 146 20.02 2.44 -7.92
C THR A 146 18.80 2.51 -7.01
N ALA A 147 17.60 2.51 -7.57
CA ALA A 147 16.38 2.81 -6.82
C ALA A 147 15.99 1.67 -5.87
N TYR A 148 15.92 0.42 -6.37
CA TYR A 148 15.63 -0.73 -5.51
C TYR A 148 16.72 -0.98 -4.45
N PRO A 149 18.04 -0.96 -4.79
CA PRO A 149 19.08 -1.08 -3.77
C PRO A 149 19.04 -0.01 -2.68
N SER A 150 18.68 1.23 -3.03
CA SER A 150 18.50 2.31 -2.04
C SER A 150 17.35 2.01 -1.10
N TYR A 151 16.22 1.52 -1.62
CA TYR A 151 15.10 1.05 -0.82
C TYR A 151 15.51 -0.10 0.12
N ALA A 152 16.17 -1.14 -0.40
CA ALA A 152 16.62 -2.28 0.40
C ALA A 152 17.60 -1.86 1.51
N LYS A 153 18.45 -0.86 1.25
CA LYS A 153 19.33 -0.27 2.27
C LYS A 153 18.53 0.44 3.37
N CYS A 154 17.51 1.23 3.02
CA CYS A 154 16.66 1.87 4.03
C CYS A 154 15.99 0.83 4.95
N ILE A 155 15.48 -0.27 4.38
CA ILE A 155 14.96 -1.39 5.17
C ILE A 155 16.06 -2.00 6.05
N ARG A 156 17.28 -2.18 5.52
CA ARG A 156 18.39 -2.68 6.34
C ARG A 156 18.69 -1.76 7.53
N ASP A 157 18.68 -0.45 7.32
CA ASP A 157 18.96 0.56 8.37
C ASP A 157 17.87 0.55 9.45
N GLU A 158 16.59 0.35 9.08
CA GLU A 158 15.48 0.26 10.03
C GLU A 158 15.57 -0.95 10.98
N TYR A 159 16.08 -2.07 10.46
CA TYR A 159 16.28 -3.30 11.22
C TYR A 159 17.72 -3.46 11.72
N ASP A 160 18.50 -2.37 11.85
CA ASP A 160 19.92 -2.38 12.27
C ASP A 160 20.16 -3.08 13.60
N HIS A 161 19.18 -3.02 14.50
CA HIS A 161 19.16 -3.64 15.81
C HIS A 161 19.17 -5.17 15.78
N PHE A 162 18.86 -5.80 14.64
CA PHE A 162 19.10 -7.22 14.42
C PHE A 162 20.50 -7.44 13.84
N PRO A 163 21.27 -8.43 14.39
CA PRO A 163 22.51 -8.87 13.79
C PRO A 163 22.31 -9.18 12.30
N PHE A 164 23.26 -8.71 11.47
CA PHE A 164 23.14 -8.88 10.02
C PHE A 164 23.05 -10.36 9.62
N ILE A 165 23.89 -11.19 10.23
CA ILE A 165 23.86 -12.65 10.09
C ILE A 165 23.73 -13.29 11.49
N PRO A 166 22.88 -14.30 11.68
CA PRO A 166 21.94 -14.86 10.71
C PRO A 166 20.58 -14.16 10.68
N ASP A 167 20.27 -13.34 11.69
CA ASP A 167 18.89 -12.94 11.99
C ASP A 167 18.26 -12.10 10.87
N TYR A 168 18.90 -10.99 10.49
CA TYR A 168 18.39 -10.15 9.40
C TYR A 168 18.37 -10.92 8.07
N CYS A 169 19.46 -11.59 7.70
CA CYS A 169 19.53 -12.33 6.43
C CYS A 169 18.42 -13.39 6.32
N LYS A 170 18.18 -14.18 7.37
CA LYS A 170 17.11 -15.20 7.37
C LYS A 170 15.72 -14.55 7.35
N GLY A 171 15.49 -13.57 8.21
CA GLY A 171 14.20 -12.89 8.32
C GLY A 171 13.80 -12.19 7.02
N ARG A 172 14.72 -11.39 6.46
CA ARG A 172 14.50 -10.67 5.19
C ARG A 172 14.29 -11.64 4.03
N SER A 173 15.13 -12.66 3.87
CA SER A 173 14.95 -13.66 2.80
C SER A 173 13.58 -14.33 2.89
N SER A 174 13.16 -14.73 4.10
CA SER A 174 11.84 -15.35 4.31
C SER A 174 10.69 -14.44 3.91
N VAL A 175 10.77 -13.14 4.21
CA VAL A 175 9.76 -12.16 3.79
C VAL A 175 9.75 -11.98 2.28
N LEU A 176 10.91 -11.87 1.64
CA LEU A 176 10.97 -11.71 0.18
C LEU A 176 10.45 -12.95 -0.56
N GLU A 177 10.68 -14.13 -0.01
CA GLU A 177 10.16 -15.39 -0.55
C GLU A 177 8.63 -15.50 -0.48
N THR A 178 7.94 -14.82 0.44
CA THR A 178 6.47 -14.84 0.47
C THR A 178 5.89 -14.14 -0.75
N PHE A 179 6.44 -12.98 -1.13
CA PHE A 179 6.01 -12.24 -2.32
C PHE A 179 6.22 -13.02 -3.61
N LEU A 180 7.27 -13.86 -3.69
CA LEU A 180 7.52 -14.68 -4.87
C LEU A 180 6.52 -15.83 -5.05
N LYS A 181 5.82 -16.25 -3.98
CA LYS A 181 4.85 -17.35 -3.99
C LYS A 181 3.45 -16.93 -4.47
N SER A 182 3.15 -15.64 -4.46
CA SER A 182 1.86 -15.09 -4.87
C SER A 182 2.01 -14.15 -6.09
N SER A 183 0.89 -13.60 -6.55
CA SER A 183 0.93 -12.40 -7.38
C SER A 183 1.39 -11.22 -6.52
N ILE A 184 2.36 -10.44 -7.01
CA ILE A 184 2.82 -9.21 -6.32
C ILE A 184 1.86 -8.06 -6.62
N PHE A 185 1.30 -8.03 -7.83
CA PHE A 185 0.40 -6.99 -8.29
C PHE A 185 -0.96 -7.56 -8.67
N CYS A 186 -2.04 -6.88 -8.25
CA CYS A 186 -3.42 -7.25 -8.47
C CYS A 186 -3.93 -6.83 -9.86
N THR A 187 -3.51 -5.66 -10.35
CA THR A 187 -4.00 -5.11 -11.62
C THR A 187 -3.07 -5.44 -12.79
N LYS A 188 -3.66 -5.54 -13.98
CA LYS A 188 -2.89 -5.82 -15.21
C LYS A 188 -1.83 -4.78 -15.52
N TYR A 189 -2.15 -3.51 -15.31
CA TYR A 189 -1.22 -2.42 -15.56
C TYR A 189 0.07 -2.58 -14.74
N PHE A 190 -0.05 -2.77 -13.42
CA PHE A 190 1.12 -2.90 -12.55
C PHE A 190 1.83 -4.23 -12.76
N HIS A 191 1.08 -5.31 -12.99
CA HIS A 191 1.65 -6.60 -13.31
C HIS A 191 2.56 -6.49 -14.55
N ASP A 192 2.06 -5.95 -15.65
CA ASP A 192 2.84 -5.82 -16.89
C ASP A 192 4.03 -4.87 -16.75
N ALA A 193 3.88 -3.79 -15.98
CA ALA A 193 4.89 -2.75 -15.83
C ALA A 193 5.99 -3.10 -14.82
N PHE A 194 5.67 -3.84 -13.76
CA PHE A 194 6.54 -3.97 -12.58
C PHE A 194 6.82 -5.42 -12.14
N ASP A 195 5.97 -6.41 -12.47
CA ASP A 195 6.12 -7.78 -11.91
C ASP A 195 7.46 -8.41 -12.25
N GLY A 196 7.88 -8.33 -13.52
CA GLY A 196 9.17 -8.86 -13.97
C GLY A 196 10.35 -8.25 -13.21
N LEU A 197 10.41 -6.92 -13.14
CA LEU A 197 11.46 -6.19 -12.41
C LEU A 197 11.41 -6.49 -10.91
N ALA A 198 10.23 -6.55 -10.32
CA ALA A 198 10.05 -6.87 -8.91
C ALA A 198 10.62 -8.25 -8.59
N ARG A 199 10.22 -9.27 -9.35
CA ARG A 199 10.71 -10.65 -9.14
C ARG A 199 12.22 -10.76 -9.30
N ASP A 200 12.81 -10.07 -10.28
CA ASP A 200 14.26 -10.06 -10.47
C ASP A 200 15.00 -9.37 -9.32
N ASN A 201 14.48 -8.22 -8.84
CA ASN A 201 14.99 -7.53 -7.68
C ASN A 201 14.95 -8.39 -6.41
N LEU A 202 13.80 -9.01 -6.13
CA LEU A 202 13.60 -9.87 -4.97
C LEU A 202 14.55 -11.07 -4.99
N ARG A 203 14.63 -11.79 -6.13
CA ARG A 203 15.53 -12.94 -6.29
C ARG A 203 16.98 -12.56 -6.07
N LYS A 204 17.42 -11.45 -6.67
CA LYS A 204 18.79 -10.96 -6.52
C LYS A 204 19.13 -10.61 -5.06
N GLU A 205 18.21 -9.98 -4.33
CA GLU A 205 18.43 -9.69 -2.91
C GLU A 205 18.48 -10.98 -2.08
N ILE A 206 17.56 -11.93 -2.33
CA ILE A 206 17.57 -13.24 -1.67
C ILE A 206 18.90 -13.97 -1.90
N ASP A 207 19.37 -14.05 -3.15
CA ASP A 207 20.63 -14.72 -3.49
C ASP A 207 21.82 -14.11 -2.74
N GLN A 208 21.87 -12.78 -2.63
CA GLN A 208 22.91 -12.05 -1.89
C GLN A 208 22.86 -12.38 -0.41
N LEU A 209 21.69 -12.35 0.22
CA LEU A 209 21.52 -12.65 1.65
C LEU A 209 21.83 -14.12 1.97
N GLN A 210 21.42 -15.04 1.10
CA GLN A 210 21.73 -16.47 1.23
C GLN A 210 23.23 -16.74 1.05
N GLU A 211 23.92 -15.98 0.19
CA GLU A 211 25.37 -16.08 0.06
C GLU A 211 26.09 -15.66 1.35
N GLN A 212 25.65 -14.57 2.00
CA GLN A 212 26.20 -14.16 3.29
C GLN A 212 26.06 -15.26 4.35
N LEU A 213 24.90 -15.93 4.40
CA LEU A 213 24.64 -17.05 5.31
C LEU A 213 25.56 -18.26 5.04
N ARG A 214 25.84 -18.57 3.77
CA ARG A 214 26.75 -19.66 3.37
C ARG A 214 28.20 -19.36 3.77
N LEU A 215 28.67 -18.14 3.52
CA LEU A 215 30.05 -17.73 3.83
C LEU A 215 30.35 -17.79 5.33
N GLN A 216 29.39 -17.45 6.21
CA GLN A 216 29.58 -17.61 7.65
C GLN A 216 29.69 -19.08 8.06
N SER A 217 28.82 -19.94 7.52
CA SER A 217 28.81 -21.37 7.85
C SER A 217 30.11 -22.10 7.47
N GLY A 218 30.78 -21.63 6.41
CA GLY A 218 32.08 -22.14 5.98
C GLY A 218 33.29 -21.63 6.79
N ASN A 219 33.16 -20.51 7.50
CA ASN A 219 34.21 -19.98 8.37
C ASN A 219 34.16 -20.54 9.81
N ASP A 220 33.01 -21.06 10.22
CA ASP A 220 32.79 -21.67 11.55
C ASP A 220 33.09 -23.19 11.58
N SER A 221 33.48 -23.78 10.44
CA SER A 221 33.85 -25.21 10.27
C SER A 221 35.35 -25.44 10.26
#